data_AF-A0A2D4ZNC9-F1
#
_entry.id   AF-A0A2D4ZNC9-F1
#
_cell.length_a   1.000
_cell.length_b   1.000
_cell.length_c   1.000
_cell.angle_alpha   90.00
_cell.angle_beta   90.00
_cell.angle_gamma   90.00
#
_symmetry.space_group_name_H-M   'P 1'
#
loop_
_entity.id
_entity.type
_entity.pdbx_description
1 polymer ?
#
loop_
_entity_poly.entity_id
_entity_poly.type
_entity_poly.pdbx_seq_one_letter_code
_entity_poly.pdbx_strand_id
1 'polypeptide(L)'
;MSVATLSPLNFLIPNGPDHRLYFRLMQIVGIIASALIPAFIIYTQLAGRFPSEVQYGTVLYLGLIAIFCLYPAFKSAEGHRTFLDLLFNLVLIAGATFAYAYFTDQYDDIADMREGLPNQWDLACYLVGSVVVVFGAHRAEGWLLTAVVMLAIIYLLFGHVMPGILEHRPFSMDRVLEISYGYRGIFGVALGAVVDIVLVFVILGVTLRLTGAGDFFNDLALILTRGKRSGPAQCAIIASAMFGSINGSAPANVASTGILTIPMMRRAGYSGRFAGGVEATASCVGQIMPPVMGVGAFIMSDVTGIPYITIMFAAIIPALLYLFSLSITVSLEATRLDLSPLVDETPKWDRKMISRASLLIIGFGSLLTMLFSGFPATFSGLMASGIILVLATILPDTRLNYQNWFTLVVDSGRGGLSVLLSCAAIGIVIAAITSTGLGIKL
;
A
#
# COMPACT_ATOMS: atom_id res chain seq x y z
N MET A 1 -11.29 35.39 25.29
CA MET A 1 -10.38 36.11 24.36
C MET A 1 -8.97 35.55 24.52
N SER A 2 -8.61 34.57 23.70
CA SER A 2 -7.25 34.38 23.15
C SER A 2 -7.33 33.13 22.27
N VAL A 3 -7.11 33.36 20.99
CA VAL A 3 -7.18 32.41 19.89
C VAL A 3 -5.99 31.45 20.04
N ALA A 4 -6.21 30.26 20.62
CA ALA A 4 -5.28 29.16 20.47
C ALA A 4 -5.51 28.56 19.07
N THR A 5 -4.74 29.05 18.12
CA THR A 5 -4.55 28.48 16.79
C THR A 5 -4.14 27.01 16.95
N LEU A 6 -5.13 26.11 16.86
CA LEU A 6 -4.91 24.67 16.74
C LEU A 6 -4.10 24.45 15.46
N SER A 7 -2.80 24.22 15.60
CA SER A 7 -1.94 23.89 14.46
C SER A 7 -2.48 22.62 13.80
N PRO A 8 -2.50 22.53 12.45
CA PRO A 8 -2.97 21.35 11.72
C PRO A 8 -2.24 20.04 12.09
N LEU A 9 -1.08 20.15 12.74
CA LEU A 9 -0.27 19.03 13.23
C LEU A 9 -0.87 18.28 14.43
N ASN A 10 -1.60 18.96 15.32
CA ASN A 10 -2.21 18.33 16.51
C ASN A 10 -3.38 17.39 16.18
N PHE A 11 -3.89 17.44 14.95
CA PHE A 11 -4.96 16.54 14.47
C PHE A 11 -4.41 15.21 13.93
N LEU A 12 -3.21 15.24 13.33
CA LEU A 12 -2.57 14.07 12.71
C LEU A 12 -1.64 13.30 13.66
N ILE A 13 -1.28 13.94 14.76
CA ILE A 13 -0.60 13.32 15.88
C ILE A 13 -1.69 13.07 16.93
N PRO A 14 -2.22 11.84 17.06
CA PRO A 14 -3.10 11.54 18.19
C PRO A 14 -2.32 11.90 19.46
N ASN A 15 -3.01 12.51 20.43
CA ASN A 15 -2.46 12.75 21.78
C ASN A 15 -2.18 11.40 22.43
N GLY A 16 -1.09 10.77 22.02
CA GLY A 16 -0.55 9.56 22.60
C GLY A 16 0.06 9.90 23.95
N PRO A 17 0.32 8.87 24.77
CA PRO A 17 0.80 9.07 26.12
C PRO A 17 2.25 9.65 26.15
N ASP A 18 2.95 9.65 25.01
CA ASP A 18 4.28 10.24 24.83
C ASP A 18 4.26 11.78 24.63
N HIS A 19 4.26 12.52 25.74
CA HIS A 19 4.29 13.99 25.74
C HIS A 19 5.69 14.60 25.53
N ARG A 20 6.73 13.77 25.36
CA ARG A 20 8.12 14.24 25.30
C ARG A 20 8.42 14.91 23.94
N LEU A 21 9.06 16.07 23.99
CA LEU A 21 9.32 16.94 22.82
C LEU A 21 9.98 16.19 21.64
N TYR A 22 10.96 15.35 21.93
CA TYR A 22 11.72 14.63 20.90
C TYR A 22 10.88 13.58 20.15
N PHE A 23 9.91 12.93 20.79
CA PHE A 23 8.99 12.01 20.09
C PHE A 23 8.02 12.75 19.18
N ARG A 24 7.55 13.93 19.60
CA ARG A 24 6.73 14.80 18.74
C ARG A 24 7.52 15.27 17.52
N LEU A 25 8.79 15.65 17.70
CA LEU A 25 9.65 16.04 16.58
C LEU A 25 9.81 14.90 15.57
N MET A 26 10.07 13.66 16.02
CA MET A 26 10.12 12.52 15.10
C MET A 26 8.80 12.32 14.35
N GLN A 27 7.67 12.38 15.03
CA GLN A 27 6.36 12.23 14.38
C GLN A 27 6.11 13.32 13.33
N ILE A 28 6.51 14.56 13.61
CA ILE A 28 6.44 15.66 12.64
C ILE A 28 7.31 15.35 11.42
N VAL A 29 8.56 14.91 11.62
CA VAL A 29 9.44 14.50 10.51
C VAL A 29 8.80 13.38 9.69
N GLY A 30 8.21 12.37 10.33
CA GLY A 30 7.52 11.29 9.64
C GLY A 30 6.28 11.74 8.85
N ILE A 31 5.52 12.71 9.37
CA ILE A 31 4.39 13.33 8.66
C ILE A 31 4.87 14.11 7.45
N ILE A 32 5.93 14.90 7.61
CA ILE A 32 6.52 15.67 6.50
C ILE A 32 7.03 14.71 5.43
N ALA A 33 7.79 13.68 5.79
CA ALA A 33 8.27 12.67 4.85
C ALA A 33 7.10 11.99 4.10
N SER A 34 6.02 11.63 4.82
CA SER A 34 4.82 11.07 4.19
C SER A 34 4.17 12.06 3.21
N ALA A 35 4.10 13.35 3.54
CA ALA A 35 3.53 14.36 2.66
C ALA A 35 4.39 14.64 1.42
N LEU A 36 5.72 14.50 1.54
CA LEU A 36 6.66 14.70 0.45
C LEU A 36 6.57 13.59 -0.61
N ILE A 37 6.17 12.37 -0.25
CA ILE A 37 6.02 11.26 -1.22
C ILE A 37 5.03 11.61 -2.35
N PRO A 38 3.74 11.90 -2.08
CA PRO A 38 2.79 12.24 -3.15
C PRO A 38 3.13 13.58 -3.82
N ALA A 39 3.71 14.54 -3.08
CA ALA A 39 4.16 15.81 -3.69
C ALA A 39 5.27 15.58 -4.73
N PHE A 40 6.25 14.73 -4.40
CA PHE A 40 7.33 14.36 -5.31
C PHE A 40 6.80 13.62 -6.54
N ILE A 41 5.90 12.65 -6.35
CA ILE A 41 5.29 11.90 -7.47
C ILE A 41 4.49 12.82 -8.39
N ILE A 42 3.66 13.70 -7.83
CA ILE A 42 2.89 14.65 -8.65
C ILE A 42 3.85 15.59 -9.40
N TYR A 43 4.91 16.05 -8.75
CA TYR A 43 5.93 16.89 -9.38
C TYR A 43 6.63 16.19 -10.55
N THR A 44 7.16 14.98 -10.35
CA THR A 44 7.87 14.24 -11.41
C THR A 44 6.94 13.84 -12.56
N GLN A 45 5.65 13.66 -12.29
CA GLN A 45 4.67 13.40 -13.34
C GLN A 45 4.35 14.64 -14.19
N LEU A 46 4.50 15.85 -13.65
CA LEU A 46 4.23 17.11 -14.36
C LEU A 46 5.47 17.75 -14.98
N ALA A 47 6.60 17.72 -14.28
CA ALA A 47 7.85 18.39 -14.65
C ALA A 47 8.84 17.49 -15.41
N GLY A 48 8.58 16.18 -15.47
CA GLY A 48 9.47 15.18 -16.06
C GLY A 48 10.06 14.24 -15.01
N ARG A 49 10.35 13.01 -15.44
CA ARG A 49 10.86 11.95 -14.56
C ARG A 49 12.38 12.03 -14.43
N PHE A 50 12.86 11.69 -13.23
CA PHE A 50 14.27 11.46 -12.99
C PHE A 50 14.66 10.05 -13.48
N PRO A 51 15.96 9.73 -13.59
CA PRO A 51 16.41 8.35 -13.74
C PRO A 51 15.80 7.45 -12.66
N SER A 52 15.47 6.21 -13.04
CA SER A 52 14.67 5.29 -12.23
C SER A 52 15.25 5.08 -10.84
N GLU A 53 16.56 4.91 -10.72
CA GLU A 53 17.25 4.69 -9.45
C GLU A 53 17.13 5.89 -8.50
N VAL A 54 17.27 7.11 -9.03
CA VAL A 54 17.12 8.35 -8.25
C VAL A 54 15.66 8.56 -7.86
N GLN A 55 14.73 8.31 -8.78
CA GLN A 55 13.29 8.45 -8.55
C GLN A 55 12.82 7.45 -7.48
N TYR A 56 13.15 6.18 -7.64
CA TYR A 56 12.78 5.10 -6.72
C TYR A 56 13.53 5.24 -5.39
N GLY A 57 14.81 5.60 -5.42
CA GLY A 57 15.64 5.91 -4.25
C GLY A 57 15.07 7.02 -3.38
N THR A 58 14.62 8.11 -4.01
CA THR A 58 14.04 9.25 -3.28
C THR A 58 12.74 8.85 -2.59
N VAL A 59 11.85 8.15 -3.27
CA VAL A 59 10.57 7.70 -2.69
C VAL A 59 10.80 6.66 -1.59
N LEU A 60 11.70 5.70 -1.80
CA LEU A 60 12.08 4.70 -0.80
C LEU A 60 12.67 5.35 0.44
N TYR A 61 13.58 6.32 0.28
CA TYR A 61 14.18 7.06 1.38
C TYR A 61 13.14 7.80 2.22
N LEU A 62 12.23 8.54 1.56
CA LEU A 62 11.11 9.20 2.25
C LEU A 62 10.21 8.20 2.97
N GLY A 63 9.95 7.04 2.35
CA GLY A 63 9.18 5.95 2.94
C GLY A 63 9.83 5.36 4.20
N LEU A 64 11.16 5.15 4.17
CA LEU A 64 11.94 4.65 5.31
C LEU A 64 11.95 5.67 6.46
N ILE A 65 12.13 6.96 6.18
CA ILE A 65 12.03 8.00 7.22
C ILE A 65 10.62 7.99 7.82
N ALA A 66 9.59 7.95 6.97
CA ALA A 66 8.20 7.97 7.43
C ALA A 66 7.89 6.77 8.33
N ILE A 67 8.26 5.55 7.94
CA ILE A 67 7.97 4.35 8.74
C ILE A 67 8.73 4.37 10.08
N PHE A 68 10.01 4.76 10.10
CA PHE A 68 10.81 4.74 11.32
C PHE A 68 10.39 5.83 12.33
N CYS A 69 9.90 6.96 11.82
CA CYS A 69 9.40 8.05 12.64
C CYS A 69 7.98 7.78 13.18
N LEU A 70 7.10 7.19 12.36
CA LEU A 70 5.68 6.99 12.70
C LEU A 70 5.43 5.70 13.49
N TYR A 71 6.14 4.62 13.18
CA TYR A 71 5.92 3.30 13.77
C TYR A 71 7.10 2.88 14.65
N PRO A 72 6.94 2.89 16.00
CA PRO A 72 8.01 2.48 16.91
C PRO A 72 8.26 0.98 16.84
N ALA A 73 9.52 0.56 16.94
CA ALA A 73 9.93 -0.84 16.96
C ALA A 73 9.73 -1.48 18.33
N PHE A 74 9.99 -0.72 19.39
CA PHE A 74 9.82 -1.18 20.77
C PHE A 74 8.81 -0.30 21.49
N LYS A 75 7.72 -0.93 21.95
CA LYS A 75 6.76 -0.30 22.86
C LYS A 75 7.00 -0.85 24.26
N SER A 76 7.01 0.03 25.26
CA SER A 76 6.98 -0.36 26.67
C SER A 76 5.70 -1.15 26.98
N ALA A 77 5.67 -1.87 28.11
CA ALA A 77 4.48 -2.59 28.60
C ALA A 77 3.25 -1.66 28.75
N GLU A 78 3.48 -0.37 28.95
CA GLU A 78 2.45 0.69 29.02
C GLU A 78 2.15 1.35 27.66
N GLY A 79 2.77 0.91 26.57
CA GLY A 79 2.57 1.43 25.22
C GLY A 79 3.39 2.67 24.84
N HIS A 80 4.22 3.19 25.75
CA HIS A 80 5.13 4.33 25.52
C HIS A 80 6.34 3.96 24.67
N ARG A 81 6.88 4.92 23.90
CA ARG A 81 8.17 4.76 23.21
C ARG A 81 9.34 4.81 24.20
N THR A 82 10.19 3.80 24.15
CA THR A 82 11.39 3.70 25.01
C THR A 82 12.53 4.56 24.45
N PHE A 83 13.45 5.03 25.29
CA PHE A 83 14.66 5.74 24.82
C PHE A 83 15.53 4.88 23.88
N LEU A 84 15.55 3.55 24.11
CA LEU A 84 16.19 2.60 23.20
C LEU A 84 15.54 2.57 21.81
N ASP A 85 14.22 2.74 21.73
CA ASP A 85 13.50 2.83 20.45
C ASP A 85 13.95 4.09 19.68
N LEU A 86 14.09 5.22 20.37
CA LEU A 86 14.59 6.46 19.77
C LEU A 86 16.00 6.26 19.18
N LEU A 87 16.94 5.72 19.97
CA LEU A 87 18.31 5.49 19.51
C LEU A 87 18.33 4.56 18.30
N PHE A 88 17.58 3.46 18.37
CA PHE A 88 17.49 2.48 17.29
C PHE A 88 16.92 3.10 16.00
N ASN A 89 15.86 3.91 16.11
CA ASN A 89 15.29 4.62 14.96
C ASN A 89 16.27 5.64 14.37
N LEU A 90 17.01 6.37 15.21
CA LEU A 90 18.00 7.33 14.74
C LEU A 90 19.14 6.64 13.97
N VAL A 91 19.59 5.47 14.43
CA VAL A 91 20.61 4.67 13.71
C VAL A 91 20.08 4.20 12.35
N LEU A 92 18.84 3.71 12.28
CA LEU A 92 18.24 3.29 11.01
C LEU A 92 18.02 4.47 10.05
N ILE A 93 17.60 5.63 10.56
CA ILE A 93 17.47 6.86 9.76
C ILE A 93 18.84 7.29 9.25
N ALA A 94 19.88 7.30 10.10
CA ALA A 94 21.24 7.62 9.67
C ALA A 94 21.74 6.65 8.59
N GLY A 95 21.46 5.35 8.73
CA GLY A 95 21.77 4.35 7.72
C GLY A 95 21.01 4.57 6.40
N ALA A 96 19.72 4.90 6.47
CA ALA A 96 18.91 5.25 5.30
C ALA A 96 19.46 6.49 4.58
N THR A 97 19.81 7.54 5.35
CA THR A 97 20.38 8.78 4.81
C THR A 97 21.75 8.55 4.20
N PHE A 98 22.61 7.76 4.84
CA PHE A 98 23.92 7.38 4.28
C PHE A 98 23.76 6.64 2.95
N ALA A 99 22.95 5.59 2.92
CA ALA A 99 22.76 4.79 1.72
C ALA A 99 22.13 5.60 0.58
N TYR A 100 21.14 6.44 0.88
CA TYR A 100 20.52 7.31 -0.13
C TYR A 100 21.47 8.40 -0.65
N ALA A 101 22.17 9.10 0.25
CA ALA A 101 23.07 10.19 -0.13
C ALA A 101 24.23 9.68 -0.97
N TYR A 102 24.88 8.58 -0.54
CA TYR A 102 25.98 7.99 -1.29
C TYR A 102 25.53 7.48 -2.66
N PHE A 103 24.42 6.74 -2.71
CA PHE A 103 23.93 6.15 -3.96
C PHE A 103 23.47 7.20 -4.97
N THR A 104 22.90 8.32 -4.51
CA THR A 104 22.47 9.41 -5.40
C THR A 104 23.66 10.27 -5.87
N ASP A 105 24.64 10.52 -4.99
CA ASP A 105 25.84 11.29 -5.34
C ASP A 105 26.75 10.55 -6.33
N GLN A 106 26.93 9.23 -6.12
CA GLN A 106 27.77 8.37 -6.94
C GLN A 106 27.00 7.67 -8.06
N TYR A 107 25.76 8.09 -8.35
CA TYR A 107 24.89 7.41 -9.31
C TYR A 107 25.55 7.24 -10.68
N ASP A 108 26.06 8.33 -11.25
CA ASP A 108 26.66 8.32 -12.60
C ASP A 108 27.88 7.37 -12.65
N ASP A 109 28.76 7.43 -11.65
CA ASP A 109 29.93 6.57 -11.53
C ASP A 109 29.56 5.08 -11.38
N ILE A 110 28.52 4.78 -10.58
CA ILE A 110 28.05 3.42 -10.35
C ILE A 110 27.43 2.85 -11.63
N ALA A 111 26.58 3.64 -12.29
CA ALA A 111 25.87 3.24 -13.50
C ALA A 111 26.81 3.08 -14.71
N ASP A 112 27.78 3.98 -14.89
CA ASP A 112 28.61 4.00 -16.10
C ASP A 112 29.89 3.15 -15.98
N MET A 113 30.49 3.07 -14.80
CA MET A 113 31.88 2.57 -14.65
C MET A 113 32.07 1.45 -13.62
N ARG A 114 31.12 1.22 -12.70
CA ARG A 114 31.31 0.28 -11.58
C ARG A 114 30.29 -0.86 -11.51
N GLU A 115 29.46 -1.04 -12.54
CA GLU A 115 28.56 -2.20 -12.62
C GLU A 115 29.37 -3.51 -12.62
N GLY A 116 29.09 -4.41 -11.67
CA GLY A 116 29.82 -5.67 -11.49
C GLY A 116 31.23 -5.53 -10.88
N LEU A 117 31.70 -4.32 -10.58
CA LEU A 117 32.99 -4.03 -9.93
C LEU A 117 32.83 -3.01 -8.79
N PRO A 118 32.03 -3.33 -7.75
CA PRO A 118 31.75 -2.39 -6.67
C PRO A 118 33.01 -2.11 -5.84
N ASN A 119 33.17 -0.85 -5.44
CA ASN A 119 34.22 -0.45 -4.50
C ASN A 119 33.79 -0.76 -3.04
N GLN A 120 34.68 -0.53 -2.06
CA GLN A 120 34.37 -0.80 -0.65
C GLN A 120 33.22 0.06 -0.09
N TRP A 121 33.07 1.29 -0.56
CA TRP A 121 31.99 2.20 -0.15
C TRP A 121 30.64 1.82 -0.79
N ASP A 122 30.64 1.32 -2.03
CA ASP A 122 29.47 0.77 -2.72
C ASP A 122 28.97 -0.45 -1.94
N LEU A 123 29.88 -1.36 -1.57
CA LEU A 123 29.53 -2.53 -0.75
C LEU A 123 28.97 -2.15 0.63
N ALA A 124 29.56 -1.12 1.28
CA ALA A 124 29.04 -0.60 2.53
C ALA A 124 27.62 -0.01 2.36
N CYS A 125 27.40 0.75 1.28
CA CYS A 125 26.09 1.28 0.91
C CYS A 125 25.08 0.16 0.68
N TYR A 126 25.44 -0.88 -0.09
CA TYR A 126 24.56 -2.01 -0.39
C TYR A 126 24.19 -2.78 0.86
N LEU A 127 25.15 -3.06 1.73
CA LEU A 127 24.90 -3.73 3.01
C LEU A 127 23.98 -2.92 3.92
N VAL A 128 24.34 -1.66 4.19
CA VAL A 128 23.56 -0.80 5.09
C VAL A 128 22.16 -0.56 4.53
N GLY A 129 22.07 -0.25 3.23
CA GLY A 129 20.80 -0.03 2.54
C GLY A 129 19.89 -1.26 2.55
N SER A 130 20.40 -2.44 2.21
CA SER A 130 19.63 -3.68 2.26
C SER A 130 19.13 -3.99 3.68
N VAL A 131 20.00 -3.85 4.70
CA VAL A 131 19.62 -4.07 6.10
C VAL A 131 18.51 -3.11 6.52
N VAL A 132 18.65 -1.82 6.22
CA VAL A 132 17.66 -0.79 6.55
C VAL A 132 16.31 -1.07 5.87
N VAL A 133 16.32 -1.49 4.59
CA VAL A 133 15.10 -1.86 3.86
C VAL A 133 14.43 -3.08 4.48
N VAL A 134 15.19 -4.11 4.86
CA VAL A 134 14.64 -5.29 5.54
C VAL A 134 13.99 -4.92 6.88
N PHE A 135 14.61 -4.04 7.67
CA PHE A 135 14.00 -3.51 8.89
C PHE A 135 12.76 -2.66 8.61
N GLY A 136 12.75 -1.87 7.54
CA GLY A 136 11.59 -1.11 7.08
C GLY A 136 10.41 -2.02 6.72
N ALA A 137 10.67 -3.04 5.89
CA ALA A 137 9.69 -4.04 5.49
C ALA A 137 9.18 -4.87 6.68
N HIS A 138 10.06 -5.21 7.63
CA HIS A 138 9.66 -5.87 8.88
C HIS A 138 8.65 -5.04 9.67
N ARG A 139 8.80 -3.72 9.73
CA ARG A 139 7.84 -2.84 10.41
C ARG A 139 6.52 -2.69 9.65
N ALA A 140 6.55 -2.81 8.32
CA ALA A 140 5.38 -2.72 7.47
C ALA A 140 4.50 -3.97 7.56
N GLU A 141 5.06 -5.17 7.33
CA GLU A 141 4.29 -6.42 7.18
C GLU A 141 4.61 -7.48 8.25
N GLY A 142 5.61 -7.24 9.10
CA GLY A 142 5.99 -8.16 10.17
C GLY A 142 6.90 -9.31 9.75
N TRP A 143 6.94 -10.35 10.59
CA TRP A 143 7.90 -11.45 10.50
C TRP A 143 7.75 -12.34 9.27
N LEU A 144 6.53 -12.48 8.73
CA LEU A 144 6.29 -13.38 7.59
C LEU A 144 7.08 -12.93 6.36
N LEU A 145 6.95 -11.66 5.98
CA LEU A 145 7.70 -11.11 4.85
C LEU A 145 9.21 -11.13 5.12
N THR A 146 9.63 -10.73 6.32
CA THR A 146 11.05 -10.76 6.71
C THR A 146 11.65 -12.15 6.57
N ALA A 147 10.93 -13.19 7.00
CA ALA A 147 11.39 -14.57 6.89
C ALA A 147 11.61 -14.98 5.42
N VAL A 148 10.68 -14.63 4.53
CA VAL A 148 10.81 -14.91 3.08
C VAL A 148 12.03 -14.21 2.49
N VAL A 149 12.25 -12.94 2.84
CA VAL A 149 13.40 -12.16 2.35
C VAL A 149 14.71 -12.72 2.89
N MET A 150 14.77 -13.08 4.17
CA MET A 150 15.95 -13.72 4.76
C MET A 150 16.24 -15.08 4.12
N LEU A 151 15.21 -15.87 3.83
CA LEU A 151 15.36 -17.13 3.09
C LEU A 151 15.91 -16.89 1.68
N ALA A 152 15.48 -15.83 0.98
CA ALA A 152 16.04 -15.47 -0.32
C ALA A 152 17.52 -15.05 -0.25
N ILE A 153 17.93 -14.31 0.79
CA ILE A 153 19.34 -13.96 1.01
C ILE A 153 20.17 -15.21 1.34
N ILE A 154 19.66 -16.10 2.21
CA ILE A 154 20.30 -17.38 2.52
C ILE A 154 20.43 -18.22 1.25
N TYR A 155 19.38 -18.25 0.41
CA TYR A 155 19.40 -18.94 -0.86
C TYR A 155 20.48 -18.36 -1.80
N LEU A 156 20.58 -17.04 -1.94
CA LEU A 156 21.66 -16.41 -2.73
C LEU A 156 23.07 -16.78 -2.27
N LEU A 157 23.29 -16.94 -0.97
CA LEU A 157 24.60 -17.28 -0.39
C LEU A 157 24.90 -18.79 -0.49
N PHE A 158 23.92 -19.64 -0.18
CA PHE A 158 24.11 -21.07 0.04
C PHE A 158 23.40 -21.98 -0.96
N GLY A 159 22.73 -21.46 -1.98
CA GLY A 159 22.04 -22.30 -2.96
C GLY A 159 22.99 -23.15 -3.80
N HIS A 160 24.28 -22.83 -3.84
CA HIS A 160 25.31 -23.67 -4.47
C HIS A 160 25.57 -25.02 -3.80
N VAL A 161 25.15 -25.20 -2.54
CA VAL A 161 25.20 -26.51 -1.85
C VAL A 161 23.85 -27.22 -1.80
N MET A 162 22.79 -26.60 -2.32
CA MET A 162 21.44 -27.19 -2.30
C MET A 162 21.27 -28.19 -3.43
N PRO A 163 20.61 -29.34 -3.19
CA PRO A 163 20.44 -30.38 -4.20
C PRO A 163 19.36 -30.04 -5.23
N GLY A 164 19.57 -30.51 -6.46
CA GLY A 164 18.53 -30.55 -7.50
C GLY A 164 18.25 -29.19 -8.15
N ILE A 165 16.97 -28.86 -8.31
CA ILE A 165 16.53 -27.66 -9.04
C ILE A 165 17.03 -26.37 -8.36
N LEU A 166 17.22 -26.41 -7.03
CA LEU A 166 17.68 -25.29 -6.21
C LEU A 166 19.19 -25.01 -6.33
N GLU A 167 19.97 -25.88 -6.98
CA GLU A 167 21.40 -25.67 -7.14
C GLU A 167 21.72 -24.49 -8.08
N HIS A 168 22.58 -23.57 -7.68
CA HIS A 168 23.06 -22.50 -8.58
C HIS A 168 24.56 -22.24 -8.43
N ARG A 169 25.14 -21.49 -9.38
CA ARG A 169 26.56 -21.11 -9.33
C ARG A 169 26.87 -20.32 -8.04
N PRO A 170 28.00 -20.57 -7.36
CA PRO A 170 28.37 -19.77 -6.18
C PRO A 170 28.50 -18.29 -6.53
N PHE A 171 27.91 -17.44 -5.69
CA PHE A 171 28.08 -15.98 -5.74
C PHE A 171 29.04 -15.52 -4.64
N SER A 172 29.88 -14.55 -4.94
CA SER A 172 30.66 -13.85 -3.91
C SER A 172 29.73 -12.97 -3.06
N MET A 173 30.15 -12.67 -1.82
CA MET A 173 29.40 -11.78 -0.93
C MET A 173 29.13 -10.42 -1.59
N ASP A 174 30.15 -9.89 -2.28
CA ASP A 174 30.09 -8.63 -3.01
C ASP A 174 28.96 -8.64 -4.06
N ARG A 175 28.85 -9.75 -4.80
CA ARG A 175 27.80 -9.93 -5.81
C ARG A 175 26.42 -10.09 -5.18
N VAL A 176 26.31 -10.77 -4.05
CA VAL A 176 25.02 -10.89 -3.33
C VAL A 176 24.53 -9.54 -2.84
N LEU A 177 25.41 -8.70 -2.30
CA LEU A 177 25.08 -7.34 -1.86
C LEU A 177 24.65 -6.46 -3.04
N GLU A 178 25.39 -6.50 -4.14
CA GLU A 178 25.07 -5.78 -5.36
C GLU A 178 23.72 -6.23 -5.97
N ILE A 179 23.47 -7.54 -6.05
CA ILE A 179 22.18 -8.08 -6.55
C ILE A 179 21.03 -7.66 -5.63
N SER A 180 21.25 -7.61 -4.31
CA SER A 180 20.20 -7.30 -3.34
C SER A 180 19.82 -5.82 -3.36
N TYR A 181 20.80 -4.91 -3.40
CA TYR A 181 20.53 -3.46 -3.34
C TYR A 181 20.40 -2.81 -4.71
N GLY A 182 20.98 -3.38 -5.76
CA GLY A 182 21.00 -2.77 -7.10
C GLY A 182 19.69 -2.91 -7.89
N TYR A 183 19.76 -2.63 -9.19
CA TYR A 183 18.61 -2.60 -10.12
C TYR A 183 17.87 -3.94 -10.24
N ARG A 184 18.52 -5.08 -9.96
CA ARG A 184 17.83 -6.39 -9.97
C ARG A 184 17.07 -6.68 -8.69
N GLY A 185 17.43 -5.99 -7.60
CA GLY A 185 16.91 -6.19 -6.26
C GLY A 185 15.98 -5.08 -5.83
N ILE A 186 16.36 -4.37 -4.78
CA ILE A 186 15.56 -3.32 -4.16
C ILE A 186 15.11 -2.25 -5.17
N PHE A 187 15.99 -1.83 -6.09
CA PHE A 187 15.65 -0.82 -7.11
C PHE A 187 15.03 -1.39 -8.38
N GLY A 188 14.63 -2.66 -8.38
CA GLY A 188 14.07 -3.31 -9.54
C GLY A 188 12.58 -3.06 -9.76
N VAL A 189 12.05 -3.87 -10.68
CA VAL A 189 10.66 -3.90 -11.14
C VAL A 189 9.62 -3.77 -10.01
N ALA A 190 9.83 -4.43 -8.87
CA ALA A 190 8.85 -4.41 -7.79
C ALA A 190 8.70 -3.01 -7.18
N LEU A 191 9.81 -2.34 -6.87
CA LEU A 191 9.79 -0.97 -6.36
C LEU A 191 9.31 0.00 -7.44
N GLY A 192 9.75 -0.22 -8.69
CA GLY A 192 9.33 0.59 -9.83
C GLY A 192 7.81 0.58 -10.05
N ALA A 193 7.19 -0.60 -10.06
CA ALA A 193 5.73 -0.73 -10.19
C ALA A 193 4.97 0.02 -9.08
N VAL A 194 5.51 0.06 -7.87
CA VAL A 194 4.90 0.83 -6.78
C VAL A 194 5.00 2.33 -7.01
N VAL A 195 6.21 2.82 -7.30
CA VAL A 195 6.47 4.25 -7.45
C VAL A 195 5.77 4.81 -8.69
N ASP A 196 5.84 4.08 -9.80
CA ASP A 196 5.32 4.55 -11.08
C ASP A 196 3.81 4.39 -11.22
N ILE A 197 3.18 3.47 -10.47
CA ILE A 197 1.76 3.14 -10.67
C ILE A 197 0.98 3.13 -9.36
N VAL A 198 1.35 2.26 -8.41
CA VAL A 198 0.51 2.01 -7.21
C VAL A 198 0.30 3.25 -6.36
N LEU A 199 1.33 4.07 -6.14
CA LEU A 199 1.21 5.25 -5.28
C LEU A 199 0.21 6.29 -5.82
N VAL A 200 0.03 6.37 -7.14
CA VAL A 200 -1.01 7.22 -7.74
C VAL A 200 -2.41 6.68 -7.44
N PHE A 201 -2.57 5.35 -7.45
CA PHE A 201 -3.83 4.72 -7.06
C PHE A 201 -4.09 4.80 -5.55
N VAL A 202 -3.05 4.84 -4.72
CA VAL A 202 -3.20 5.17 -3.30
C VAL A 202 -3.74 6.59 -3.12
N ILE A 203 -3.23 7.57 -3.86
CA ILE A 203 -3.77 8.95 -3.88
C ILE A 203 -5.26 8.94 -4.27
N LEU A 204 -5.64 8.19 -5.30
CA LEU A 204 -7.04 8.03 -5.72
C LEU A 204 -7.90 7.43 -4.60
N GLY A 205 -7.44 6.34 -3.97
CA GLY A 205 -8.15 5.67 -2.88
C GLY A 205 -8.35 6.58 -1.66
N VAL A 206 -7.32 7.34 -1.27
CA VAL A 206 -7.42 8.33 -0.19
C VAL A 206 -8.37 9.46 -0.56
N THR A 207 -8.33 9.94 -1.81
CA THR A 207 -9.25 10.96 -2.32
C THR A 207 -10.70 10.50 -2.21
N LEU A 208 -11.02 9.28 -2.62
CA LEU A 208 -12.37 8.72 -2.51
C LEU A 208 -12.81 8.54 -1.05
N ARG A 209 -11.91 8.11 -0.17
CA ARG A 209 -12.19 7.97 1.27
C ARG A 209 -12.54 9.33 1.88
N LEU A 210 -11.73 10.35 1.65
CA LEU A 210 -11.90 11.67 2.28
C LEU A 210 -13.06 12.48 1.72
N THR A 211 -13.40 12.30 0.44
CA THR A 211 -14.59 12.91 -0.18
C THR A 211 -15.88 12.19 0.22
N GLY A 212 -15.79 11.04 0.91
CA GLY A 212 -16.93 10.21 1.29
C GLY A 212 -17.54 9.43 0.13
N ALA A 213 -16.93 9.47 -1.06
CA ALA A 213 -17.34 8.64 -2.19
C ALA A 213 -17.13 7.14 -1.90
N GLY A 214 -16.13 6.79 -1.08
CA GLY A 214 -15.95 5.41 -0.59
C GLY A 214 -17.12 4.89 0.24
N ASP A 215 -17.79 5.75 1.02
CA ASP A 215 -18.96 5.36 1.81
C ASP A 215 -20.14 4.93 0.94
N PHE A 216 -20.23 5.43 -0.30
CA PHE A 216 -21.30 5.05 -1.21
C PHE A 216 -21.26 3.56 -1.55
N PHE A 217 -20.09 2.91 -1.52
CA PHE A 217 -20.00 1.46 -1.68
C PHE A 217 -20.66 0.70 -0.53
N ASN A 218 -20.47 1.18 0.70
CA ASN A 218 -21.16 0.61 1.86
C ASN A 218 -22.67 0.81 1.71
N ASP A 219 -23.10 2.02 1.30
CA ASP A 219 -24.51 2.34 1.12
C ASP A 219 -25.16 1.43 0.05
N LEU A 220 -24.48 1.25 -1.08
CA LEU A 220 -24.96 0.37 -2.16
C LEU A 220 -24.97 -1.10 -1.74
N ALA A 221 -23.95 -1.56 -1.03
CA ALA A 221 -23.88 -2.94 -0.53
C ALA A 221 -25.03 -3.24 0.46
N LEU A 222 -25.37 -2.30 1.35
CA LEU A 222 -26.52 -2.40 2.25
C LEU A 222 -27.84 -2.51 1.47
N ILE A 223 -28.01 -1.71 0.41
CA ILE A 223 -29.20 -1.76 -0.44
C ILE A 223 -29.31 -3.10 -1.18
N LEU A 224 -28.22 -3.60 -1.76
CA LEU A 224 -28.18 -4.85 -2.53
C LEU A 224 -28.41 -6.10 -1.67
N THR A 225 -28.13 -6.01 -0.38
CA THR A 225 -28.19 -7.14 0.56
C THR A 225 -29.39 -7.09 1.50
N ARG A 226 -30.23 -6.06 1.35
CA ARG A 226 -31.46 -5.85 2.11
C ARG A 226 -32.34 -7.10 2.12
N GLY A 227 -32.88 -7.44 3.29
CA GLY A 227 -33.87 -8.51 3.44
C GLY A 227 -33.31 -9.93 3.34
N LYS A 228 -31.99 -10.09 3.16
CA LYS A 228 -31.33 -11.40 3.18
C LYS A 228 -30.85 -11.73 4.59
N ARG A 229 -30.98 -12.99 5.01
CA ARG A 229 -30.45 -13.50 6.29
C ARG A 229 -28.92 -13.32 6.39
N SER A 230 -28.21 -13.59 5.29
CA SER A 230 -26.77 -13.36 5.17
C SER A 230 -26.40 -11.90 4.88
N GLY A 231 -27.38 -10.98 4.87
CA GLY A 231 -27.24 -9.61 4.39
C GLY A 231 -26.01 -8.87 4.92
N PRO A 232 -25.74 -8.86 6.24
CA PRO A 232 -24.57 -8.19 6.83
C PRO A 232 -23.23 -8.70 6.33
N ALA A 233 -23.09 -10.02 6.21
CA ALA A 233 -21.87 -10.64 5.74
C ALA A 233 -21.71 -10.45 4.23
N GLN A 234 -22.80 -10.54 3.46
CA GLN A 234 -22.79 -10.22 2.03
C GLN A 234 -22.47 -8.74 1.79
N CYS A 235 -22.93 -7.85 2.66
CA CYS A 235 -22.63 -6.43 2.60
C CYS A 235 -21.13 -6.20 2.79
N ALA A 236 -20.51 -6.89 3.76
CA ALA A 236 -19.06 -6.86 3.96
C ALA A 236 -18.30 -7.30 2.72
N ILE A 237 -18.73 -8.40 2.08
CA ILE A 237 -18.12 -8.95 0.87
C ILE A 237 -18.23 -7.95 -0.30
N ILE A 238 -19.44 -7.46 -0.59
CA ILE A 238 -19.68 -6.57 -1.73
C ILE A 238 -18.99 -5.23 -1.51
N ALA A 239 -19.11 -4.63 -0.33
CA ALA A 239 -18.47 -3.35 -0.02
C ALA A 239 -16.94 -3.45 -0.10
N SER A 240 -16.34 -4.49 0.49
CA SER A 240 -14.89 -4.73 0.43
C SER A 240 -14.42 -4.97 -1.00
N ALA A 241 -15.22 -5.67 -1.82
CA ALA A 241 -14.89 -5.91 -3.21
C ALA A 241 -14.91 -4.62 -4.04
N MET A 242 -15.93 -3.79 -3.86
CA MET A 242 -16.06 -2.53 -4.58
C MET A 242 -15.05 -1.47 -4.11
N PHE A 243 -14.72 -1.43 -2.82
CA PHE A 243 -13.71 -0.51 -2.29
C PHE A 243 -12.29 -1.00 -2.61
N GLY A 244 -12.07 -2.32 -2.50
CA GLY A 244 -10.81 -2.99 -2.80
C GLY A 244 -10.42 -2.94 -4.27
N SER A 245 -11.39 -2.93 -5.18
CA SER A 245 -11.14 -2.78 -6.61
C SER A 245 -10.43 -1.48 -6.98
N ILE A 246 -10.44 -0.49 -6.07
CA ILE A 246 -9.85 0.82 -6.27
C ILE A 246 -8.54 0.99 -5.51
N ASN A 247 -8.49 0.58 -4.25
CA ASN A 247 -7.30 0.84 -3.43
C ASN A 247 -6.26 -0.28 -3.48
N GLY A 248 -6.61 -1.46 -3.98
CA GLY A 248 -5.69 -2.58 -4.11
C GLY A 248 -5.02 -3.01 -2.79
N SER A 249 -5.61 -2.71 -1.63
CA SER A 249 -4.97 -2.82 -0.32
C SER A 249 -5.91 -3.44 0.72
N ALA A 250 -5.59 -4.67 1.14
CA ALA A 250 -6.39 -5.39 2.12
C ALA A 250 -6.42 -4.70 3.51
N PRO A 251 -5.29 -4.20 4.07
CA PRO A 251 -5.33 -3.46 5.32
C PRO A 251 -6.15 -2.16 5.23
N ALA A 252 -6.08 -1.45 4.09
CA ALA A 252 -6.85 -0.22 3.88
C ALA A 252 -8.36 -0.52 3.77
N ASN A 253 -8.73 -1.64 3.15
CA ASN A 253 -10.10 -2.15 3.13
C ASN A 253 -10.61 -2.39 4.56
N VAL A 254 -9.95 -3.25 5.34
CA VAL A 254 -10.37 -3.55 6.72
C VAL A 254 -10.49 -2.28 7.57
N ALA A 255 -9.56 -1.32 7.41
CA ALA A 255 -9.59 -0.05 8.12
C ALA A 255 -10.76 0.86 7.70
N SER A 256 -11.35 0.65 6.52
CA SER A 256 -12.43 1.49 5.99
C SER A 256 -13.79 0.79 6.12
N THR A 257 -13.96 -0.39 5.52
CA THR A 257 -15.21 -1.16 5.53
C THR A 257 -15.39 -1.89 6.85
N GLY A 258 -14.31 -2.45 7.41
CA GLY A 258 -14.33 -3.29 8.62
C GLY A 258 -14.87 -2.60 9.87
N ILE A 259 -14.68 -1.28 9.99
CA ILE A 259 -15.21 -0.47 11.11
C ILE A 259 -16.74 -0.55 11.17
N LEU A 260 -17.40 -0.64 10.02
CA LEU A 260 -18.86 -0.76 9.93
C LEU A 260 -19.30 -2.22 9.88
N THR A 261 -18.65 -3.02 9.04
CA THR A 261 -19.11 -4.37 8.69
C THR A 261 -18.92 -5.37 9.82
N ILE A 262 -17.83 -5.29 10.59
CA ILE A 262 -17.59 -6.20 11.72
C ILE A 262 -18.64 -5.99 12.83
N PRO A 263 -18.89 -4.76 13.34
CA PRO A 263 -19.97 -4.55 14.31
C PRO A 263 -21.34 -4.93 13.76
N MET A 264 -21.63 -4.63 12.50
CA MET A 264 -22.90 -4.98 11.86
C MET A 264 -23.12 -6.50 11.83
N MET A 265 -22.13 -7.29 11.41
CA MET A 265 -22.19 -8.76 11.48
C MET A 265 -22.39 -9.25 12.91
N ARG A 266 -21.69 -8.66 13.89
CA ARG A 266 -21.85 -9.04 15.30
C ARG A 266 -23.25 -8.75 15.82
N ARG A 267 -23.84 -7.59 15.50
CA ARG A 267 -25.24 -7.25 15.84
C ARG A 267 -26.24 -8.22 15.23
N ALA A 268 -25.93 -8.72 14.04
CA ALA A 268 -26.76 -9.71 13.35
C ALA A 268 -26.70 -11.11 13.96
N GLY A 269 -25.72 -11.42 14.82
CA GLY A 269 -25.57 -12.72 15.49
C GLY A 269 -24.32 -13.52 15.10
N TYR A 270 -23.46 -13.02 14.21
CA TYR A 270 -22.20 -13.69 13.92
C TYR A 270 -21.21 -13.58 15.08
N SER A 271 -20.41 -14.64 15.29
CA SER A 271 -19.31 -14.58 16.25
C SER A 271 -18.26 -13.55 15.82
N GLY A 272 -17.60 -12.90 16.79
CA GLY A 272 -16.55 -11.92 16.48
C GLY A 272 -15.39 -12.49 15.67
N ARG A 273 -15.05 -13.78 15.89
CA ARG A 273 -14.00 -14.48 15.13
C ARG A 273 -14.42 -14.68 13.67
N PHE A 274 -15.66 -15.11 13.43
CA PHE A 274 -16.18 -15.29 12.08
C PHE A 274 -16.28 -13.95 11.35
N ALA A 275 -16.83 -12.91 12.00
CA ALA A 275 -16.93 -11.57 11.42
C ALA A 275 -15.55 -11.01 11.02
N GLY A 276 -14.54 -11.14 11.88
CA GLY A 276 -13.18 -10.73 11.56
C GLY A 276 -12.56 -11.55 10.42
N GLY A 277 -12.79 -12.86 10.38
CA GLY A 277 -12.34 -13.73 9.30
C GLY A 277 -12.97 -13.40 7.95
N VAL A 278 -14.29 -13.15 7.93
CA VAL A 278 -15.02 -12.73 6.72
C VAL A 278 -14.49 -11.39 6.22
N GLU A 279 -14.34 -10.39 7.09
CA GLU A 279 -13.83 -9.08 6.68
C GLU A 279 -12.39 -9.14 6.16
N ALA A 280 -11.52 -9.89 6.82
CA ALA A 280 -10.13 -10.07 6.39
C ALA A 280 -10.07 -10.75 5.01
N THR A 281 -10.86 -11.81 4.81
CA THR A 281 -10.93 -12.57 3.55
C THR A 281 -11.55 -11.71 2.44
N ALA A 282 -12.68 -11.05 2.71
CA ALA A 282 -13.32 -10.13 1.78
C ALA A 282 -12.39 -9.00 1.36
N SER A 283 -11.61 -8.45 2.30
CA SER A 283 -10.65 -7.39 2.02
C SER A 283 -9.51 -7.82 1.10
N CYS A 284 -9.09 -9.09 1.16
CA CYS A 284 -8.06 -9.65 0.26
C CYS A 284 -8.50 -9.67 -1.21
N VAL A 285 -9.80 -9.67 -1.51
CA VAL A 285 -10.28 -9.65 -2.91
C VAL A 285 -9.82 -8.39 -3.66
N GLY A 286 -9.56 -7.29 -2.94
CA GLY A 286 -9.02 -6.07 -3.54
C GLY A 286 -7.68 -6.27 -4.25
N GLN A 287 -6.92 -7.31 -3.89
CA GLN A 287 -5.66 -7.65 -4.58
C GLN A 287 -5.87 -8.16 -6.02
N ILE A 288 -7.05 -8.69 -6.33
CA ILE A 288 -7.34 -9.30 -7.63
C ILE A 288 -8.53 -8.67 -8.34
N MET A 289 -9.35 -7.87 -7.66
CA MET A 289 -10.55 -7.27 -8.22
C MET A 289 -10.21 -6.09 -9.14
N PRO A 290 -10.57 -6.14 -10.43
CA PRO A 290 -10.46 -5.01 -11.36
C PRO A 290 -11.25 -3.79 -10.92
N PRO A 291 -10.81 -2.56 -11.24
CA PRO A 291 -9.84 -2.21 -12.27
C PRO A 291 -8.48 -1.71 -11.76
N VAL A 292 -8.25 -1.58 -10.45
CA VAL A 292 -6.93 -1.17 -9.92
C VAL A 292 -6.13 -2.37 -9.44
N MET A 293 -6.80 -3.33 -8.78
CA MET A 293 -6.19 -4.57 -8.28
C MET A 293 -5.00 -4.28 -7.33
N GLY A 294 -4.33 -5.33 -6.87
CA GLY A 294 -3.11 -5.22 -6.08
C GLY A 294 -1.87 -4.97 -6.95
N VAL A 295 -0.77 -4.58 -6.30
CA VAL A 295 0.53 -4.31 -6.94
C VAL A 295 1.02 -5.44 -7.86
N GLY A 296 0.67 -6.70 -7.55
CA GLY A 296 1.06 -7.86 -8.33
C GLY A 296 0.62 -7.81 -9.80
N ALA A 297 -0.53 -7.19 -10.11
CA ALA A 297 -1.00 -7.03 -11.48
C ALA A 297 -0.13 -6.07 -12.30
N PHE A 298 0.34 -5.00 -11.66
CA PHE A 298 1.25 -4.02 -12.28
C PHE A 298 2.64 -4.62 -12.50
N ILE A 299 3.17 -5.33 -11.50
CA ILE A 299 4.44 -6.07 -11.63
C ILE A 299 4.33 -7.10 -12.76
N MET A 300 3.23 -7.85 -12.84
CA MET A 300 3.01 -8.82 -13.90
C MET A 300 2.97 -8.16 -15.28
N SER A 301 2.29 -7.02 -15.42
CA SER A 301 2.25 -6.27 -16.68
C SER A 301 3.64 -5.85 -17.15
N ASP A 302 4.44 -5.35 -16.22
CA ASP A 302 5.79 -4.86 -16.49
C ASP A 302 6.75 -6.00 -16.86
N VAL A 303 6.75 -7.09 -16.08
CA VAL A 303 7.63 -8.25 -16.32
C VAL A 303 7.27 -9.02 -17.59
N THR A 304 5.98 -9.23 -17.84
CA THR A 304 5.52 -10.04 -18.97
C THR A 304 5.40 -9.24 -20.27
N GLY A 305 5.40 -7.90 -20.17
CA GLY A 305 5.07 -7.01 -21.29
C GLY A 305 3.60 -7.11 -21.74
N ILE A 306 2.76 -7.88 -21.04
CA ILE A 306 1.33 -7.99 -21.34
C ILE A 306 0.65 -6.70 -20.87
N PRO A 307 -0.17 -6.05 -21.72
CA PRO A 307 -0.89 -4.85 -21.32
C PRO A 307 -1.75 -5.07 -20.07
N TYR A 308 -1.71 -4.11 -19.14
CA TYR A 308 -2.46 -4.16 -17.88
C TYR A 308 -3.95 -4.49 -18.07
N ILE A 309 -4.58 -3.94 -19.10
CA ILE A 309 -6.00 -4.19 -19.43
C ILE A 309 -6.28 -5.67 -19.68
N THR A 310 -5.35 -6.37 -20.33
CA THR A 310 -5.48 -7.80 -20.59
C THR A 310 -5.44 -8.60 -19.29
N ILE A 311 -4.50 -8.26 -18.40
CA ILE A 311 -4.38 -8.88 -17.07
C ILE A 311 -5.62 -8.59 -16.24
N MET A 312 -6.12 -7.35 -16.30
CA MET A 312 -7.33 -6.90 -15.63
C MET A 312 -8.56 -7.72 -16.08
N PHE A 313 -8.76 -7.92 -17.38
CA PHE A 313 -9.85 -8.77 -17.88
C PHE A 313 -9.69 -10.23 -17.47
N ALA A 314 -8.46 -10.77 -17.51
CA ALA A 314 -8.19 -12.13 -17.06
C ALA A 314 -8.52 -12.34 -15.57
N ALA A 315 -8.33 -11.31 -14.73
CA ALA A 315 -8.58 -11.37 -13.30
C ALA A 315 -10.06 -11.33 -12.90
N ILE A 316 -10.97 -10.95 -13.80
CA ILE A 316 -12.42 -10.94 -13.52
C ILE A 316 -12.90 -12.33 -13.09
N ILE A 317 -12.50 -13.39 -13.80
CA ILE A 317 -12.96 -14.75 -13.52
C ILE A 317 -12.50 -15.21 -12.12
N PRO A 318 -11.19 -15.16 -11.77
CA PRO A 318 -10.73 -15.48 -10.42
C PRO A 318 -11.41 -14.63 -9.34
N ALA A 319 -11.58 -13.33 -9.57
CA ALA A 319 -12.21 -12.44 -8.59
C ALA A 319 -13.68 -12.80 -8.33
N LEU A 320 -14.45 -13.09 -9.38
CA LEU A 320 -15.84 -13.54 -9.24
C LEU A 320 -15.95 -14.90 -8.56
N LEU A 321 -15.06 -15.84 -8.87
CA LEU A 321 -15.03 -17.15 -8.19
C LEU A 321 -14.69 -17.02 -6.71
N TYR A 322 -13.76 -16.13 -6.36
CA TYR A 322 -13.40 -15.82 -4.99
C TYR A 322 -14.61 -15.24 -4.22
N LEU A 323 -15.27 -14.23 -4.80
CA LEU A 323 -16.49 -13.65 -4.22
C LEU A 323 -17.59 -14.69 -4.08
N PHE A 324 -17.81 -15.52 -5.10
CA PHE A 324 -18.84 -16.54 -5.09
C PHE A 324 -18.62 -17.57 -3.97
N SER A 325 -17.37 -18.05 -3.82
CA SER A 325 -16.99 -18.96 -2.74
C SER A 325 -17.25 -18.36 -1.36
N LEU A 326 -16.85 -17.10 -1.16
CA LEU A 326 -17.05 -16.40 0.10
C LEU A 326 -18.55 -16.14 0.37
N SER A 327 -19.30 -15.74 -0.67
CA SER A 327 -20.75 -15.52 -0.62
C SER A 327 -21.52 -16.79 -0.27
N ILE A 328 -21.13 -17.96 -0.79
CA ILE A 328 -21.73 -19.23 -0.40
C ILE A 328 -21.45 -19.51 1.08
N THR A 329 -20.19 -19.38 1.49
CA THR A 329 -19.75 -19.69 2.86
C THR A 329 -20.54 -18.90 3.89
N VAL A 330 -20.69 -17.59 3.71
CA VAL A 330 -21.46 -16.76 4.65
C VAL A 330 -22.96 -17.04 4.59
N SER A 331 -23.49 -17.46 3.44
CA SER A 331 -24.91 -17.80 3.31
C SER A 331 -25.26 -19.11 4.00
N LEU A 332 -24.39 -20.10 3.90
CA LEU A 332 -24.53 -21.36 4.63
C LEU A 332 -24.42 -21.14 6.14
N GLU A 333 -23.46 -20.33 6.59
CA GLU A 333 -23.30 -20.02 8.02
C GLU A 333 -24.49 -19.22 8.57
N ALA A 334 -25.01 -18.23 7.82
CA ALA A 334 -26.22 -17.50 8.22
C ALA A 334 -27.43 -18.42 8.42
N THR A 335 -27.54 -19.43 7.56
CA THR A 335 -28.62 -20.43 7.60
C THR A 335 -28.43 -21.38 8.78
N ARG A 336 -27.20 -21.83 9.02
CA ARG A 336 -26.83 -22.68 10.16
C ARG A 336 -27.12 -22.00 11.51
N LEU A 337 -26.90 -20.69 11.58
CA LEU A 337 -27.16 -19.88 12.78
C LEU A 337 -28.61 -19.38 12.87
N ASP A 338 -29.45 -19.67 11.87
CA ASP A 338 -30.83 -19.19 11.73
C ASP A 338 -31.00 -17.68 11.95
N LEU A 339 -30.10 -16.89 11.34
CA LEU A 339 -30.10 -15.44 11.51
C LEU A 339 -31.31 -14.78 10.83
N SER A 340 -31.84 -13.74 11.47
CA SER A 340 -32.91 -12.92 10.91
C SER A 340 -32.35 -11.82 9.98
N PRO A 341 -33.07 -11.47 8.89
CA PRO A 341 -32.66 -10.35 8.04
C PRO A 341 -32.68 -9.01 8.80
N LEU A 342 -31.66 -8.19 8.59
CA LEU A 342 -31.66 -6.80 9.06
C LEU A 342 -32.46 -5.93 8.07
N VAL A 343 -33.56 -5.33 8.55
CA VAL A 343 -34.50 -4.56 7.72
C VAL A 343 -34.34 -3.04 7.90
N ASP A 344 -33.82 -2.57 9.04
CA ASP A 344 -33.86 -1.16 9.44
C ASP A 344 -32.58 -0.33 9.12
N GLU A 345 -31.53 -0.92 8.55
CA GLU A 345 -30.25 -0.22 8.33
C GLU A 345 -30.04 0.33 6.90
N THR A 346 -31.07 0.35 6.04
CA THR A 346 -30.86 0.77 4.64
C THR A 346 -30.78 2.30 4.48
N PRO A 347 -29.73 2.82 3.83
CA PRO A 347 -29.60 4.25 3.57
C PRO A 347 -30.68 4.76 2.60
N LYS A 348 -31.12 6.01 2.81
CA LYS A 348 -32.08 6.71 1.94
C LYS A 348 -31.35 7.42 0.80
N TRP A 349 -32.01 7.51 -0.35
CA TRP A 349 -31.54 8.28 -1.52
C TRP A 349 -31.66 9.79 -1.30
N ASP A 350 -30.85 10.31 -0.38
CA ASP A 350 -30.80 11.73 -0.05
C ASP A 350 -29.76 12.45 -0.92
N ARG A 351 -29.78 13.79 -0.93
CA ARG A 351 -28.83 14.65 -1.68
C ARG A 351 -27.36 14.25 -1.47
N LYS A 352 -27.01 13.87 -0.24
CA LYS A 352 -25.66 13.41 0.13
C LYS A 352 -25.26 12.12 -0.60
N MET A 353 -26.17 11.16 -0.68
CA MET A 353 -25.94 9.88 -1.36
C MET A 353 -25.80 10.10 -2.88
N ILE A 354 -26.62 10.97 -3.47
CA ILE A 354 -26.52 11.33 -4.89
C ILE A 354 -25.18 12.04 -5.19
N SER A 355 -24.75 12.94 -4.31
CA SER A 355 -23.46 13.64 -4.46
C SER A 355 -22.30 12.65 -4.43
N ARG A 356 -22.27 11.72 -3.46
CA ARG A 356 -21.26 10.65 -3.39
C ARG A 356 -21.29 9.72 -4.60
N ALA A 357 -22.49 9.33 -5.05
CA ALA A 357 -22.68 8.52 -6.25
C ALA A 357 -22.11 9.23 -7.50
N SER A 358 -22.38 10.53 -7.65
CA SER A 358 -21.88 11.32 -8.78
C SER A 358 -20.36 11.43 -8.80
N LEU A 359 -19.72 11.64 -7.64
CA LEU A 359 -18.25 11.64 -7.54
C LEU A 359 -17.67 10.31 -7.97
N LEU A 360 -18.26 9.21 -7.48
CA LEU A 360 -17.79 7.88 -7.81
C LEU A 360 -17.99 7.58 -9.30
N ILE A 361 -19.19 7.77 -9.84
CA ILE A 361 -19.52 7.46 -11.23
C ILE A 361 -18.66 8.30 -12.19
N ILE A 362 -18.50 9.60 -11.93
CA ILE A 362 -17.71 10.46 -12.82
C ILE A 362 -16.22 10.17 -12.65
N GLY A 363 -15.71 10.08 -11.42
CA GLY A 363 -14.29 9.80 -11.15
C GLY A 363 -13.86 8.44 -11.66
N PHE A 364 -14.55 7.38 -11.24
CA PHE A 364 -14.26 6.02 -11.65
C PHE A 364 -14.61 5.76 -13.12
N GLY A 365 -15.69 6.38 -13.63
CA GLY A 365 -16.02 6.35 -15.06
C GLY A 365 -14.90 6.97 -15.89
N SER A 366 -14.38 8.13 -15.49
CA SER A 366 -13.25 8.78 -16.17
C SER A 366 -11.99 7.91 -16.18
N LEU A 367 -11.68 7.24 -15.06
CA LEU A 367 -10.58 6.27 -14.98
C LEU A 367 -10.73 5.17 -16.02
N LEU A 368 -11.91 4.53 -16.07
CA LEU A 368 -12.19 3.44 -17.01
C LEU A 368 -12.17 3.92 -18.46
N THR A 369 -12.77 5.06 -18.76
CA THR A 369 -12.77 5.64 -20.12
C THR A 369 -11.35 5.90 -20.59
N MET A 370 -10.49 6.49 -19.76
CA MET A 370 -9.09 6.75 -20.12
C MET A 370 -8.31 5.45 -20.30
N LEU A 371 -8.49 4.48 -19.41
CA LEU A 371 -7.84 3.18 -19.52
C LEU A 371 -8.23 2.47 -20.83
N PHE A 372 -9.51 2.39 -21.14
CA PHE A 372 -9.98 1.79 -22.40
C PHE A 372 -9.60 2.59 -23.66
N SER A 373 -9.30 3.87 -23.53
CA SER A 373 -8.76 4.69 -24.62
C SER A 373 -7.25 4.50 -24.84
N GLY A 374 -6.60 3.64 -24.05
CA GLY A 374 -5.18 3.32 -24.18
C GLY A 374 -4.24 4.26 -23.43
N PHE A 375 -4.75 5.14 -22.56
CA PHE A 375 -3.89 5.97 -21.72
C PHE A 375 -3.17 5.13 -20.65
N PRO A 376 -1.93 5.51 -20.26
CA PRO A 376 -1.22 4.84 -19.17
C PRO A 376 -2.02 4.84 -17.86
N ALA A 377 -2.00 3.73 -17.13
CA ALA A 377 -2.76 3.58 -15.88
C ALA A 377 -2.47 4.69 -14.86
N THR A 378 -1.20 5.09 -14.74
CA THR A 378 -0.75 6.19 -13.88
C THR A 378 -1.41 7.52 -14.25
N PHE A 379 -1.49 7.84 -15.54
CA PHE A 379 -2.11 9.09 -16.00
C PHE A 379 -3.61 9.08 -15.72
N SER A 380 -4.28 7.96 -16.04
CA SER A 380 -5.70 7.77 -15.78
C SER A 380 -6.06 7.89 -14.30
N GLY A 381 -5.24 7.30 -13.41
CA GLY A 381 -5.42 7.40 -11.95
C GLY A 381 -5.24 8.81 -11.41
N LEU A 382 -4.22 9.53 -11.89
CA LEU A 382 -3.96 10.91 -11.48
C LEU A 382 -5.08 11.86 -11.94
N MET A 383 -5.51 11.72 -13.21
CA MET A 383 -6.60 12.53 -13.78
C MET A 383 -7.94 12.25 -13.09
N ALA A 384 -8.26 10.97 -12.81
CA ALA A 384 -9.45 10.61 -12.05
C ALA A 384 -9.43 11.22 -10.63
N SER A 385 -8.27 11.21 -9.96
CA SER A 385 -8.09 11.85 -8.65
C SER A 385 -8.35 13.35 -8.73
N GLY A 386 -7.80 14.03 -9.74
CA GLY A 386 -8.03 15.45 -9.99
C GLY A 386 -9.50 15.78 -10.27
N ILE A 387 -10.17 14.98 -11.11
CA ILE A 387 -11.60 15.13 -11.42
C ILE A 387 -12.45 15.01 -10.16
N ILE A 388 -12.19 14.00 -9.31
CA ILE A 388 -12.90 13.83 -8.05
C ILE A 388 -12.69 15.03 -7.13
N LEU A 389 -11.45 15.52 -7.00
CA LEU A 389 -11.14 16.69 -6.19
C LEU A 389 -11.88 17.95 -6.67
N VAL A 390 -11.87 18.19 -7.99
CA VAL A 390 -12.60 19.33 -8.58
C VAL A 390 -14.10 19.20 -8.30
N LEU A 391 -14.70 18.05 -8.58
CA LEU A 391 -16.13 17.83 -8.33
C LEU A 391 -16.49 17.92 -6.85
N ALA A 392 -15.61 17.45 -5.95
CA ALA A 392 -15.81 17.54 -4.52
C ALA A 392 -15.85 18.98 -4.02
N THR A 393 -15.14 19.92 -4.68
CA THR A 393 -15.24 21.35 -4.37
C THR A 393 -16.57 21.96 -4.82
N ILE A 394 -17.16 21.45 -5.90
CA ILE A 394 -18.44 21.93 -6.45
C ILE A 394 -19.61 21.45 -5.57
N LEU A 395 -19.60 20.17 -5.20
CA LEU A 395 -20.68 19.53 -4.43
C LEU A 395 -20.54 19.82 -2.92
N PRO A 396 -21.46 20.58 -2.30
CA PRO A 396 -21.30 21.08 -0.93
C PRO A 396 -21.23 19.97 0.12
N ASP A 397 -21.89 18.84 -0.09
CA ASP A 397 -21.93 17.71 0.84
C ASP A 397 -20.63 16.88 0.88
N THR A 398 -19.71 17.13 -0.06
CA THR A 398 -18.46 16.38 -0.23
C THR A 398 -17.22 17.28 -0.19
N ARG A 399 -17.40 18.57 0.15
CA ARG A 399 -16.30 19.54 0.22
C ARG A 399 -15.28 19.16 1.27
N LEU A 400 -14.01 19.24 0.89
CA LEU A 400 -12.90 19.03 1.81
C LEU A 400 -12.64 20.30 2.61
N ASN A 401 -12.65 20.17 3.94
CA ASN A 401 -12.18 21.21 4.84
C ASN A 401 -10.65 21.37 4.71
N TYR A 402 -10.10 22.51 5.16
CA TYR A 402 -8.65 22.76 5.15
C TYR A 402 -7.84 21.63 5.83
N GLN A 403 -8.38 21.08 6.94
CA GLN A 403 -7.78 19.92 7.60
C GLN A 403 -7.77 18.67 6.72
N ASN A 404 -8.85 18.42 5.97
CA ASN A 404 -8.96 17.25 5.09
C ASN A 404 -8.00 17.35 3.90
N TRP A 405 -7.68 18.55 3.42
CA TRP A 405 -6.64 18.74 2.41
C TRP A 405 -5.26 18.33 2.92
N PHE A 406 -4.91 18.69 4.15
CA PHE A 406 -3.65 18.26 4.75
C PHE A 406 -3.63 16.74 5.02
N THR A 407 -4.74 16.20 5.54
CA THR A 407 -4.93 14.75 5.70
C THR A 407 -4.81 14.02 4.37
N LEU A 408 -5.32 14.57 3.27
CA LEU A 408 -5.22 13.95 1.95
C LEU A 408 -3.77 13.74 1.53
N VAL A 409 -2.93 14.77 1.68
CA VAL A 409 -1.52 14.68 1.30
C VAL A 409 -0.77 13.71 2.21
N VAL A 410 -0.99 13.79 3.53
CA VAL A 410 -0.30 12.93 4.50
C VAL A 410 -0.73 11.47 4.40
N ASP A 411 -2.03 11.21 4.32
CA ASP A 411 -2.58 9.86 4.22
C ASP A 411 -2.28 9.19 2.88
N SER A 412 -2.13 9.98 1.80
CA SER A 412 -1.71 9.44 0.50
C SER A 412 -0.30 8.85 0.56
N GLY A 413 0.63 9.53 1.24
CA GLY A 413 1.95 8.96 1.48
C GLY A 413 1.92 7.80 2.46
N ARG A 414 1.25 7.96 3.61
CA ARG A 414 1.16 6.92 4.65
C ARG A 414 0.52 5.63 4.14
N GLY A 415 -0.55 5.74 3.36
CA GLY A 415 -1.28 4.60 2.81
C GLY A 415 -0.43 3.74 1.86
N GLY A 416 0.60 4.33 1.25
CA GLY A 416 1.52 3.63 0.34
C GLY A 416 2.75 3.02 1.01
N LEU A 417 3.05 3.39 2.27
CA LEU A 417 4.29 2.96 2.95
C LEU A 417 4.42 1.44 3.05
N SER A 418 3.34 0.75 3.38
CA SER A 418 3.36 -0.72 3.51
C SER A 418 3.77 -1.34 2.18
N VAL A 419 3.05 -1.03 1.11
CA VAL A 419 3.28 -1.60 -0.21
C VAL A 419 4.67 -1.22 -0.76
N LEU A 420 5.11 0.03 -0.53
CA LEU A 420 6.43 0.52 -0.95
C LEU A 420 7.58 -0.29 -0.33
N LEU A 421 7.58 -0.43 1.00
CA LEU A 421 8.66 -1.11 1.71
C LEU A 421 8.61 -2.63 1.48
N SER A 422 7.41 -3.19 1.38
CA SER A 422 7.21 -4.59 1.05
C SER A 422 7.75 -4.93 -0.33
N CYS A 423 7.44 -4.11 -1.33
CA CYS A 423 7.92 -4.35 -2.69
C CYS A 423 9.42 -4.13 -2.84
N ALA A 424 10.00 -3.16 -2.12
CA ALA A 424 11.46 -2.99 -2.04
C ALA A 424 12.14 -4.28 -1.52
N ALA A 425 11.62 -4.86 -0.43
CA ALA A 425 12.19 -6.10 0.11
C ALA A 425 11.88 -7.33 -0.75
N ILE A 426 10.69 -7.43 -1.37
CA ILE A 426 10.35 -8.45 -2.36
C ILE A 426 11.28 -8.36 -3.58
N GLY A 427 11.79 -7.17 -3.91
CA GLY A 427 12.83 -7.00 -4.93
C GLY A 427 14.01 -7.94 -4.73
N ILE A 428 14.47 -8.14 -3.49
CA ILE A 428 15.55 -9.09 -3.15
C ILE A 428 15.15 -10.53 -3.51
N VAL A 429 13.88 -10.90 -3.26
CA VAL A 429 13.34 -12.24 -3.57
C VAL A 429 13.28 -12.45 -5.08
N ILE A 430 12.80 -11.47 -5.83
CA ILE A 430 12.76 -11.51 -7.30
C ILE A 430 14.19 -11.60 -7.86
N ALA A 431 15.14 -10.82 -7.30
CA ALA A 431 16.55 -10.88 -7.68
C ALA A 431 17.15 -12.26 -7.44
N ALA A 432 16.82 -12.90 -6.31
CA ALA A 432 17.27 -14.24 -5.99
C ALA A 432 16.75 -15.27 -7.00
N ILE A 433 15.46 -15.23 -7.35
CA ILE A 433 14.84 -16.18 -8.28
C ILE A 433 15.39 -15.98 -9.71
N THR A 434 15.51 -14.74 -10.14
CA THR A 434 15.96 -14.40 -11.51
C THR A 434 17.45 -14.63 -11.70
N SER A 435 18.29 -14.23 -10.73
CA SER A 435 19.75 -14.34 -10.86
C SER A 435 20.26 -15.78 -10.71
N THR A 436 19.54 -16.63 -9.98
CA THR A 436 19.88 -18.06 -9.85
C THR A 436 19.35 -18.91 -11.00
N GLY A 437 18.49 -18.35 -11.85
CA GLY A 437 17.79 -19.08 -12.91
C GLY A 437 16.71 -20.02 -12.40
N LEU A 438 16.37 -19.98 -11.11
CA LEU A 438 15.33 -20.84 -10.52
C LEU A 438 13.98 -20.65 -11.22
N GLY A 439 13.65 -19.41 -11.59
CA GLY A 439 12.41 -19.11 -12.31
C GLY A 439 12.30 -19.74 -13.70
N ILE A 440 13.41 -20.15 -14.32
CA ILE A 440 13.43 -20.83 -15.63
C ILE A 440 13.38 -22.36 -15.45
N LYS A 441 13.85 -22.87 -14.30
CA LYS A 441 13.85 -24.30 -14.00
C LYS A 441 12.50 -24.81 -13.48
N LEU A 442 11.66 -23.91 -12.96
CA LEU A 442 10.26 -24.15 -12.57
C LEU A 442 9.36 -24.05 -13.80
#